data_AF-A0A1C5F6B3-F1
#
_entry.id   AF-A0A1C5F6B3-F1
#
_cell.length_a   1.000
_cell.length_b   1.000
_cell.length_c   1.000
_cell.angle_alpha   90.00
_cell.angle_beta   90.00
_cell.angle_gamma   90.00
#
_symmetry.space_group_name_H-M   'P 1'
#
loop_
_entity.id
_entity.type
_entity.pdbx_description
1 polymer ?
#
loop_
_entity_poly.entity_id
_entity_poly.type
_entity_poly.pdbx_seq_one_letter_code
_entity_poly.pdbx_strand_id
1 'polypeptide(L)'
;MSGKTPRWGTLLLAALVALTAVLLTAGGPRAETDVDKIGKALRSSPVYVDPGASDALSARQARALVAHIRETGAPLYVAVLPDDPAYGGDRVFGRLRAAVDRPGIYAVALGSSLGAASDTSVLPGRTSQALAAQNLRQHPRDLAAALDGFVTDAATEFHDRAGQGTGGDQGTGGDQGTGGDQGARDSTGLSAGDAVAVLIVLAAIAGSGLYMVRRTRKQHRERELAELEQVRGAVEEDITAYGEKLSRTRFDPAEPASTPEMVDDYGRALDAYEEAKARSAAAWRPGDVRPVTEALEEGRFALTVLDARREG
;
A
#
# COMPACT_ATOMS: atom_id res chain seq x y z
N MET A 1 -58.54 32.33 1.27
CA MET A 1 -57.14 32.24 0.76
C MET A 1 -56.56 30.91 1.21
N SER A 2 -55.95 30.19 0.25
CA SER A 2 -54.99 29.06 0.31
C SER A 2 -54.80 28.27 1.62
N GLY A 3 -54.68 26.95 1.66
CA GLY A 3 -54.60 25.94 0.60
C GLY A 3 -54.02 24.61 1.13
N LYS A 4 -54.43 23.53 0.46
CA LYS A 4 -53.76 22.24 0.19
C LYS A 4 -53.27 21.32 1.33
N THR A 5 -53.87 20.13 1.29
CA THR A 5 -53.45 18.81 1.80
C THR A 5 -52.03 18.38 1.38
N PRO A 6 -51.30 17.59 2.20
CA PRO A 6 -50.10 16.89 1.74
C PRO A 6 -50.46 15.55 1.07
N ARG A 7 -49.95 15.34 -0.15
CA ARG A 7 -49.98 14.07 -0.89
C ARG A 7 -48.61 13.39 -0.81
N TRP A 8 -48.66 12.07 -0.73
CA TRP A 8 -47.55 11.13 -0.70
C TRP A 8 -46.51 11.28 -1.82
N GLY A 9 -45.27 10.94 -1.48
CA GLY A 9 -44.41 10.09 -2.29
C GLY A 9 -43.97 10.64 -3.63
N THR A 10 -42.84 11.36 -3.63
CA THR A 10 -41.77 11.16 -4.62
C THR A 10 -40.52 11.92 -4.17
N LEU A 11 -39.36 11.36 -4.55
CA LEU A 11 -38.04 12.00 -4.62
C LEU A 11 -37.08 11.75 -3.44
N LEU A 12 -36.83 10.45 -3.26
CA LEU A 12 -35.61 9.78 -2.82
C LEU A 12 -34.35 10.16 -3.67
N LEU A 13 -34.17 11.43 -4.05
CA LEU A 13 -33.14 11.81 -5.04
C LEU A 13 -32.58 13.22 -4.81
N ALA A 14 -32.02 13.50 -3.62
CA ALA A 14 -31.32 14.77 -3.35
C ALA A 14 -30.35 14.71 -2.15
N ALA A 15 -29.54 13.65 -2.03
CA ALA A 15 -28.53 13.54 -0.95
C ALA A 15 -27.11 13.27 -1.48
N LEU A 16 -26.77 13.77 -2.67
CA LEU A 16 -25.41 13.68 -3.25
C LEU A 16 -24.97 14.98 -3.94
N VAL A 17 -25.30 16.14 -3.36
CA VAL A 17 -24.85 17.48 -3.85
C VAL A 17 -24.31 18.34 -2.70
N ALA A 18 -23.74 17.72 -1.66
CA ALA A 18 -23.13 18.45 -0.55
C ALA A 18 -21.61 18.31 -0.58
N LEU A 19 -20.94 18.93 -1.56
CA LEU A 19 -19.56 19.38 -1.36
C LEU A 19 -19.16 20.48 -2.36
N THR A 20 -19.90 21.58 -2.37
CA THR A 20 -19.46 22.83 -2.99
C THR A 20 -19.20 23.90 -1.92
N ALA A 21 -17.90 24.16 -1.75
CA ALA A 21 -17.23 25.42 -1.42
C ALA A 21 -17.08 25.90 0.04
N VAL A 22 -15.90 26.53 0.22
CA VAL A 22 -15.47 27.56 1.20
C VAL A 22 -14.58 26.97 2.33
N LEU A 23 -13.28 27.28 2.48
CA LEU A 23 -12.57 28.57 2.44
C LEU A 23 -11.15 28.51 1.82
N LEU A 24 -10.76 29.62 1.20
CA LEU A 24 -9.39 30.03 0.88
C LEU A 24 -8.60 30.37 2.17
N THR A 25 -7.42 29.77 2.35
CA THR A 25 -6.27 30.40 3.05
C THR A 25 -4.94 29.79 2.56
N ALA A 26 -4.01 30.68 2.21
CA ALA A 26 -2.55 30.57 2.22
C ALA A 26 -1.83 29.41 1.49
N GLY A 27 -0.69 29.76 0.88
CA GLY A 27 0.29 28.80 0.34
C GLY A 27 0.95 28.01 1.47
N GLY A 28 0.73 26.70 1.45
CA GLY A 28 1.26 25.66 2.34
C GLY A 28 0.96 24.29 1.72
N PRO A 29 1.58 23.18 2.17
CA PRO A 29 1.89 21.99 1.38
C PRO A 29 0.63 21.16 1.03
N ARG A 30 -0.10 21.55 -0.03
CA ARG A 30 -1.28 20.83 -0.54
C ARG A 30 -0.92 19.48 -1.20
N ALA A 31 0.31 19.36 -1.70
CA ALA A 31 0.79 18.18 -2.43
C ALA A 31 0.89 16.90 -1.60
N GLU A 32 1.09 17.00 -0.28
CA GLU A 32 1.27 15.83 0.58
C GLU A 32 -0.09 15.21 0.94
N THR A 33 -1.10 16.05 1.16
CA THR A 33 -2.48 15.60 1.44
C THR A 33 -3.24 15.12 0.21
N ASP A 34 -2.81 15.47 -1.02
CA ASP A 34 -3.46 15.02 -2.25
C ASP A 34 -2.97 13.67 -2.78
N VAL A 35 -1.68 13.32 -2.62
CA VAL A 35 -1.18 12.01 -3.08
C VAL A 35 -1.75 10.84 -2.25
N ASP A 36 -2.00 11.05 -0.96
CA ASP A 36 -2.68 10.07 -0.11
C ASP A 36 -4.14 9.86 -0.52
N LYS A 37 -4.83 10.92 -0.98
CA LYS A 37 -6.18 10.80 -1.54
C LYS A 37 -6.17 10.03 -2.86
N ILE A 38 -5.20 10.30 -3.73
CA ILE A 38 -5.02 9.58 -5.00
C ILE A 38 -4.81 8.08 -4.72
N GLY A 39 -3.95 7.73 -3.77
CA GLY A 39 -3.73 6.34 -3.39
C GLY A 39 -4.98 5.65 -2.83
N LYS A 40 -5.75 6.32 -1.96
CA LYS A 40 -7.04 5.80 -1.47
C LYS A 40 -8.06 5.60 -2.60
N ALA A 41 -8.11 6.53 -3.56
CA ALA A 41 -8.98 6.40 -4.73
C ALA A 41 -8.57 5.22 -5.61
N LEU A 42 -7.26 5.03 -5.82
CA LEU A 42 -6.71 3.92 -6.60
C LEU A 42 -6.94 2.54 -5.96
N ARG A 43 -7.09 2.47 -4.63
CA ARG A 43 -7.54 1.24 -3.96
C ARG A 43 -8.95 0.82 -4.37
N SER A 44 -9.81 1.78 -4.66
CA SER A 44 -11.23 1.56 -4.98
C SER A 44 -11.49 1.43 -6.49
N SER A 45 -10.70 2.13 -7.31
CA SER A 45 -10.79 2.12 -8.77
C SER A 45 -9.38 2.03 -9.38
N PRO A 46 -9.12 1.15 -10.37
CA PRO A 46 -7.79 1.01 -10.96
C PRO A 46 -7.34 2.27 -11.72
N VAL A 47 -8.24 3.19 -12.04
CA VAL A 47 -7.92 4.46 -12.70
C VAL A 47 -8.39 5.63 -11.84
N TYR A 48 -7.50 6.61 -11.66
CA TYR A 48 -7.79 7.91 -11.08
C TYR A 48 -7.44 9.01 -12.09
N VAL A 49 -8.35 9.97 -12.27
CA VAL A 49 -8.14 11.17 -13.09
C VAL A 49 -8.34 12.38 -12.20
N ASP A 50 -7.32 13.21 -12.07
CA ASP A 50 -7.41 14.46 -11.33
C ASP A 50 -8.34 15.45 -12.08
N PRO A 51 -9.20 16.20 -11.37
CA PRO A 51 -10.05 17.21 -12.00
C PRO A 51 -9.27 18.21 -12.88
N GLY A 52 -8.05 18.58 -12.48
CA GLY A 52 -7.17 19.47 -13.25
C GLY A 52 -6.58 18.83 -14.53
N ALA A 53 -6.74 17.52 -14.71
CA ALA A 53 -6.30 16.77 -15.89
C ALA A 53 -7.47 16.18 -16.70
N SER A 54 -8.71 16.61 -16.43
CA SER A 54 -9.92 16.09 -17.10
C SER A 54 -9.92 16.31 -18.62
N ASP A 55 -9.17 17.31 -19.10
CA ASP A 55 -9.02 17.60 -20.53
C ASP A 55 -8.05 16.62 -21.23
N ALA A 56 -7.17 15.97 -20.47
CA ALA A 56 -6.21 15.00 -21.00
C ALA A 56 -6.85 13.60 -21.18
N LEU A 57 -7.80 13.24 -20.34
CA LEU A 57 -8.54 11.98 -20.44
C LEU A 57 -10.02 12.18 -20.11
N SER A 58 -10.89 12.00 -21.10
CA SER A 58 -12.33 12.15 -20.88
C SER A 58 -12.88 11.06 -19.95
N ALA A 59 -13.98 11.35 -19.26
CA ALA A 59 -14.66 10.37 -18.40
C ALA A 59 -15.08 9.08 -19.14
N ARG A 60 -15.34 9.15 -20.45
CA ARG A 60 -15.65 7.96 -21.26
C ARG A 60 -14.40 7.10 -21.48
N GLN A 61 -13.27 7.70 -21.80
CA GLN A 61 -12.00 7.00 -21.96
C GLN A 61 -11.52 6.40 -20.64
N ALA A 62 -11.62 7.15 -19.54
CA ALA A 62 -11.29 6.64 -18.20
C ALA A 62 -12.11 5.39 -17.83
N ARG A 63 -13.42 5.40 -18.11
CA ARG A 63 -14.29 4.21 -17.88
C ARG A 63 -13.93 3.03 -18.77
N ALA A 64 -13.60 3.28 -20.04
CA ALA A 64 -13.13 2.24 -20.95
C ALA A 64 -11.82 1.61 -20.45
N LEU A 65 -10.88 2.44 -19.98
CA LEU A 65 -9.61 2.00 -19.42
C LEU A 65 -9.81 1.18 -18.14
N VAL A 66 -10.73 1.58 -17.25
CA VAL A 66 -11.10 0.78 -16.06
C VAL A 66 -11.65 -0.60 -16.46
N ALA A 67 -12.52 -0.66 -17.48
CA ALA A 67 -13.08 -1.91 -17.95
C ALA A 67 -11.99 -2.82 -18.54
N HIS A 68 -11.11 -2.26 -19.37
CA HIS A 68 -9.99 -2.98 -19.97
C HIS A 68 -9.04 -3.53 -18.90
N ILE A 69 -8.60 -2.72 -17.92
CA ILE A 69 -7.74 -3.21 -16.82
C ILE A 69 -8.40 -4.36 -16.04
N ARG A 70 -9.72 -4.32 -15.84
CA ARG A 70 -10.42 -5.41 -15.16
C ARG A 70 -10.51 -6.67 -16.01
N GLU A 71 -10.62 -6.52 -17.32
CA GLU A 71 -10.64 -7.62 -18.28
C GLU A 71 -9.29 -8.31 -18.41
N THR A 72 -8.18 -7.56 -18.35
CA THR A 72 -6.85 -8.16 -18.36
C THR A 72 -6.57 -9.00 -17.12
N GLY A 73 -7.19 -8.70 -15.98
CA GLY A 73 -6.98 -9.44 -14.73
C GLY A 73 -5.61 -9.22 -14.08
N ALA A 74 -4.78 -8.35 -14.65
CA ALA A 74 -3.47 -7.99 -14.11
C ALA A 74 -3.60 -6.82 -13.09
N PRO A 75 -2.73 -6.75 -12.06
CA PRO A 75 -2.82 -5.73 -11.01
C PRO A 75 -2.26 -4.36 -11.48
N LEU A 76 -2.96 -3.70 -12.39
CA LEU A 76 -2.60 -2.39 -12.94
C LEU A 76 -3.35 -1.24 -12.26
N TYR A 77 -2.65 -0.14 -12.04
CA TYR A 77 -3.17 1.11 -11.50
C TYR A 77 -2.66 2.28 -12.33
N VAL A 78 -3.55 3.20 -12.71
CA VAL A 78 -3.25 4.35 -13.57
C VAL A 78 -3.69 5.65 -12.90
N ALA A 79 -2.77 6.58 -12.72
CA ALA A 79 -3.07 7.94 -12.28
C ALA A 79 -2.83 8.94 -13.43
N VAL A 80 -3.82 9.79 -13.71
CA VAL A 80 -3.69 10.90 -14.67
C VAL A 80 -3.71 12.21 -13.88
N LEU A 81 -2.61 12.94 -13.95
CA LEU A 81 -2.33 14.13 -13.15
C LEU A 81 -1.96 15.31 -14.06
N PRO A 82 -2.29 16.55 -13.67
CA PRO A 82 -1.86 17.73 -14.41
C PRO A 82 -0.35 17.92 -14.27
N ASP A 83 0.27 18.64 -15.22
CA ASP A 83 1.69 18.97 -15.18
C ASP A 83 1.98 20.03 -14.10
N ASP A 84 1.90 19.61 -12.84
CA ASP A 84 2.14 20.45 -11.68
C ASP A 84 3.35 19.90 -10.88
N PRO A 85 4.41 20.72 -10.69
CA PRO A 85 5.57 20.38 -9.86
C PRO A 85 5.21 19.94 -8.44
N ALA A 86 4.04 20.32 -7.92
CA ALA A 86 3.51 19.91 -6.63
C ALA A 86 3.43 18.38 -6.50
N TYR A 87 3.15 17.65 -7.58
CA TYR A 87 3.11 16.18 -7.55
C TYR A 87 4.51 15.53 -7.50
N GLY A 88 5.59 16.32 -7.57
CA GLY A 88 6.95 15.88 -7.25
C GLY A 88 7.60 15.01 -8.33
N GLY A 89 7.11 15.05 -9.57
CA GLY A 89 7.71 14.36 -10.73
C GLY A 89 7.97 12.89 -10.47
N ASP A 90 9.22 12.45 -10.59
CA ASP A 90 9.65 11.06 -10.38
C ASP A 90 9.37 10.53 -8.95
N ARG A 91 9.20 11.41 -7.96
CA ARG A 91 8.85 11.01 -6.58
C ARG A 91 7.37 10.62 -6.43
N VAL A 92 6.53 10.93 -7.41
CA VAL A 92 5.10 10.60 -7.37
C VAL A 92 4.90 9.08 -7.37
N PHE A 93 5.74 8.32 -8.07
CA PHE A 93 5.66 6.86 -8.13
C PHE A 93 5.88 6.19 -6.77
N GLY A 94 6.88 6.66 -6.01
CA GLY A 94 7.17 6.14 -4.66
C GLY A 94 6.02 6.41 -3.69
N ARG A 95 5.45 7.62 -3.74
CA ARG A 95 4.32 8.02 -2.88
C ARG A 95 3.02 7.32 -3.26
N LEU A 96 2.73 7.21 -4.56
CA LEU A 96 1.55 6.49 -5.06
C LEU A 96 1.57 5.01 -4.64
N ARG A 97 2.74 4.38 -4.77
CA ARG A 97 2.97 3.00 -4.34
C ARG A 97 2.75 2.82 -2.84
N ALA A 98 3.30 3.71 -2.02
CA ALA A 98 3.09 3.68 -0.57
C ALA A 98 1.61 3.85 -0.19
N ALA A 99 0.89 4.71 -0.91
CA ALA A 99 -0.51 4.99 -0.62
C ALA A 99 -1.46 3.87 -1.09
N VAL A 100 -1.20 3.23 -2.23
CA VAL A 100 -2.01 2.10 -2.73
C VAL A 100 -1.79 0.82 -1.90
N ASP A 101 -0.58 0.61 -1.37
CA ASP A 101 -0.23 -0.50 -0.46
C ASP A 101 -0.60 -1.90 -1.01
N ARG A 102 -0.47 -2.07 -2.33
CA ARG A 102 -0.68 -3.35 -3.03
C ARG A 102 0.46 -3.59 -4.00
N PRO A 103 0.94 -4.82 -4.20
CA PRO A 103 1.88 -5.09 -5.29
C PRO A 103 1.17 -4.92 -6.64
N GLY A 104 1.76 -4.16 -7.55
CA GLY A 104 1.15 -3.88 -8.85
C GLY A 104 2.05 -3.19 -9.85
N ILE A 105 1.48 -2.90 -11.02
CA ILE A 105 2.07 -2.07 -12.06
C ILE A 105 1.36 -0.71 -11.99
N TYR A 106 2.13 0.35 -11.84
CA TYR A 106 1.66 1.71 -11.62
C TYR A 106 2.07 2.58 -12.80
N ALA A 107 1.12 3.06 -13.58
CA ALA A 107 1.35 4.09 -14.58
C ALA A 107 0.92 5.45 -14.04
N VAL A 108 1.73 6.48 -14.33
CA VAL A 108 1.40 7.87 -14.03
C VAL A 108 1.59 8.69 -15.30
N ALA A 109 0.50 9.30 -15.73
CA ALA A 109 0.52 10.32 -16.78
C ALA A 109 0.58 11.70 -16.11
N LEU A 110 1.63 12.45 -16.41
CA LEU A 110 1.84 13.81 -15.91
C LEU A 110 1.92 14.73 -17.12
N GLY A 111 0.81 15.42 -17.42
CA GLY A 111 0.67 16.21 -18.65
C GLY A 111 0.89 15.36 -19.90
N SER A 112 1.96 15.66 -20.66
CA SER A 112 2.36 14.94 -21.87
C SER A 112 3.37 13.81 -21.63
N SER A 113 3.75 13.57 -20.38
CA SER A 113 4.70 12.51 -20.02
C SER A 113 3.95 11.31 -19.46
N LEU A 114 4.45 10.12 -19.76
CA LEU A 114 3.95 8.85 -19.24
C LEU A 114 5.14 8.09 -18.66
N GLY A 115 5.07 7.82 -17.37
CA GLY A 115 6.02 6.94 -16.68
C GLY A 115 5.29 5.77 -16.03
N ALA A 116 6.05 4.72 -15.75
CA ALA A 116 5.54 3.60 -14.99
C ALA A 116 6.57 3.10 -13.99
N ALA A 117 6.07 2.51 -12.92
CA ALA A 117 6.84 1.78 -11.94
C ALA A 117 6.08 0.50 -11.58
N SER A 118 6.79 -0.56 -11.24
CA SER A 118 6.17 -1.81 -10.83
C SER A 118 6.92 -2.42 -9.65
N ASP A 119 6.18 -3.17 -8.84
CA ASP A 119 6.80 -4.04 -7.86
C ASP A 119 7.56 -5.16 -8.59
N THR A 120 8.82 -5.40 -8.18
CA THR A 120 9.68 -6.45 -8.76
C THR A 120 9.06 -7.85 -8.71
N SER A 121 8.14 -8.07 -7.77
CA SER A 121 7.35 -9.31 -7.65
C SER A 121 6.34 -9.52 -8.78
N VAL A 122 5.90 -8.44 -9.44
CA VAL A 122 4.92 -8.45 -10.54
C VAL A 122 5.68 -8.34 -11.87
N LEU A 123 6.44 -7.26 -12.03
CA LEU A 123 7.21 -6.98 -13.23
C LEU A 123 8.48 -6.23 -12.84
N PRO A 124 9.65 -6.50 -13.45
CA PRO A 124 10.83 -5.67 -13.23
C PRO A 124 10.54 -4.21 -13.57
N GLY A 125 10.89 -3.28 -12.67
CA GLY A 125 10.59 -1.85 -12.84
C GLY A 125 11.09 -1.29 -14.18
N ARG A 126 12.27 -1.73 -14.63
CA ARG A 126 12.83 -1.35 -15.94
C ARG A 126 11.96 -1.76 -17.12
N THR A 127 11.29 -2.90 -17.04
CA THR A 127 10.35 -3.36 -18.08
C THR A 127 9.12 -2.46 -18.11
N SER A 128 8.50 -2.18 -16.95
CA SER A 128 7.35 -1.26 -16.89
C SER A 128 7.69 0.13 -17.45
N GLN A 129 8.86 0.66 -17.13
CA GLN A 129 9.36 1.94 -17.64
C GLN A 129 9.58 1.91 -19.16
N ALA A 130 10.16 0.83 -19.68
CA ALA A 130 10.38 0.67 -21.11
C ALA A 130 9.06 0.61 -21.89
N LEU A 131 8.07 -0.14 -21.38
CA LEU A 131 6.73 -0.24 -21.98
C LEU A 131 6.01 1.11 -21.99
N ALA A 132 6.05 1.86 -20.88
CA ALA A 132 5.45 3.19 -20.80
C ALA A 132 6.08 4.15 -21.81
N ALA A 133 7.43 4.19 -21.85
CA ALA A 133 8.15 5.03 -22.78
C ALA A 133 7.93 4.62 -24.25
N GLN A 134 7.79 3.32 -24.53
CA GLN A 134 7.47 2.79 -25.85
C GLN A 134 6.09 3.24 -26.32
N ASN A 135 5.06 3.02 -25.50
CA ASN A 135 3.69 3.36 -25.85
C ASN A 135 3.49 4.88 -26.04
N LEU A 136 4.15 5.70 -25.22
CA LEU A 136 4.13 7.15 -25.42
C LEU A 136 4.78 7.57 -26.75
N ARG A 137 5.87 6.90 -27.17
CA ARG A 137 6.50 7.15 -28.47
C ARG A 137 5.63 6.73 -29.64
N GLN A 138 4.87 5.64 -29.50
CA GLN A 138 3.94 5.16 -30.53
C GLN A 138 2.70 6.07 -30.63
N HIS A 139 2.27 6.67 -29.51
CA HIS A 139 1.07 7.51 -29.43
C HIS A 139 1.38 8.90 -28.83
N PRO A 140 2.23 9.74 -29.47
CA PRO A 140 2.76 10.97 -28.87
C PRO A 140 1.73 12.09 -28.66
N ARG A 141 0.54 11.97 -29.27
CA ARG A 141 -0.56 12.95 -29.17
C ARG A 141 -1.87 12.35 -28.67
N ASP A 142 -1.85 11.08 -28.29
CA ASP A 142 -3.03 10.37 -27.82
C ASP A 142 -2.69 9.62 -26.54
N LEU A 143 -2.88 10.31 -25.42
CA LEU A 143 -2.62 9.74 -24.10
C LEU A 143 -3.54 8.54 -23.82
N ALA A 144 -4.77 8.55 -24.32
CA ALA A 144 -5.70 7.44 -24.12
C ALA A 144 -5.18 6.18 -24.82
N ALA A 145 -4.74 6.30 -26.08
CA ALA A 145 -4.14 5.19 -26.81
C ALA A 145 -2.81 4.73 -26.19
N ALA A 146 -1.97 5.66 -25.72
CA ALA A 146 -0.73 5.31 -25.03
C ALA A 146 -0.99 4.51 -23.74
N LEU A 147 -2.00 4.91 -22.95
CA LEU A 147 -2.38 4.21 -21.73
C LEU A 147 -3.00 2.84 -22.02
N ASP A 148 -3.84 2.75 -23.06
CA ASP A 148 -4.49 1.50 -23.47
C ASP A 148 -3.48 0.46 -23.98
N GLY A 149 -2.55 0.89 -24.85
CA GLY A 149 -1.44 0.06 -25.32
C GLY A 149 -0.53 -0.38 -24.18
N PHE A 150 -0.20 0.54 -23.25
CA PHE A 150 0.58 0.19 -22.07
C PHE A 150 -0.13 -0.86 -21.20
N VAL A 151 -1.44 -0.74 -20.98
CA VAL A 151 -2.23 -1.73 -20.23
C VAL A 151 -2.16 -3.10 -20.90
N THR A 152 -2.28 -3.13 -22.23
CA THR A 152 -2.20 -4.36 -23.03
C THR A 152 -0.83 -5.03 -22.90
N ASP A 153 0.24 -4.28 -23.13
CA ASP A 153 1.61 -4.80 -23.10
C ASP A 153 2.00 -5.25 -21.70
N ALA A 154 1.70 -4.44 -20.68
CA ALA A 154 2.03 -4.74 -19.29
C ALA A 154 1.24 -5.94 -18.76
N ALA A 155 -0.01 -6.13 -19.20
CA ALA A 155 -0.78 -7.33 -18.89
C ALA A 155 -0.21 -8.57 -19.58
N THR A 156 0.20 -8.47 -20.84
CA THR A 156 0.82 -9.56 -21.59
C THR A 156 2.10 -10.04 -20.90
N GLU A 157 3.01 -9.12 -20.59
CA GLU A 157 4.26 -9.44 -19.87
C GLU A 157 4.01 -10.04 -18.48
N PHE A 158 2.98 -9.55 -17.77
CA PHE A 158 2.57 -10.12 -16.49
C PHE A 158 2.09 -11.57 -16.66
N HIS A 159 1.27 -11.86 -17.67
CA HIS A 159 0.77 -13.21 -17.95
C HIS A 159 1.85 -14.17 -18.43
N ASP A 160 2.76 -13.73 -19.29
CA ASP A 160 3.88 -14.54 -19.78
C ASP A 160 4.78 -14.97 -18.62
N ARG A 161 5.05 -14.03 -17.70
CA ARG A 161 5.82 -14.32 -16.48
C ARG A 161 5.06 -15.22 -15.51
N ALA A 162 3.76 -15.07 -15.39
CA ALA A 162 2.93 -15.95 -14.58
C ALA A 162 2.87 -17.39 -15.15
N GLY A 163 2.86 -17.52 -16.48
CA GLY A 163 2.90 -18.80 -17.20
C GLY A 163 4.24 -19.54 -17.05
N GLN A 164 5.36 -18.82 -17.04
CA GLN A 164 6.70 -19.40 -16.82
C GLN A 164 6.90 -19.98 -15.42
N GLY A 165 6.06 -19.65 -14.44
CA GLY A 165 6.14 -20.16 -13.07
C GLY A 165 5.64 -21.61 -12.88
N THR A 166 5.08 -22.25 -13.92
CA THR A 166 4.46 -23.59 -13.84
C THR A 166 4.96 -24.57 -14.92
N GLY A 167 6.16 -24.35 -15.46
CA GLY A 167 6.81 -25.26 -16.41
C GLY A 167 8.15 -25.73 -15.87
N GLY A 168 8.15 -26.84 -15.13
CA GLY A 168 9.39 -27.54 -14.82
C GLY A 168 10.00 -28.10 -16.11
N ASP A 169 11.32 -27.93 -16.22
CA ASP A 169 12.26 -28.72 -17.03
C ASP A 169 11.85 -29.05 -18.48
N GLN A 170 12.42 -28.29 -19.42
CA GLN A 170 12.74 -28.83 -20.74
C GLN A 170 13.92 -28.08 -21.36
N GLY A 171 15.11 -28.67 -21.19
CA GLY A 171 16.07 -28.85 -22.27
C GLY A 171 16.75 -27.59 -22.83
N THR A 172 17.88 -27.21 -22.23
CA THR A 172 19.01 -26.67 -23.01
C THR A 172 19.46 -27.71 -24.03
N GLY A 173 19.19 -27.45 -25.32
CA GLY A 173 19.74 -28.20 -26.43
C GLY A 173 19.54 -27.47 -27.76
N GLY A 174 20.65 -27.04 -28.37
CA GLY A 174 20.81 -27.00 -29.83
C GLY A 174 20.33 -25.76 -30.59
N ASP A 175 21.26 -24.84 -30.82
CA ASP A 175 21.79 -24.43 -32.14
C ASP A 175 20.88 -24.17 -33.37
N GLN A 176 21.19 -23.04 -34.03
CA GLN A 176 21.10 -22.67 -35.46
C GLN A 176 19.87 -23.04 -36.32
N GLY A 177 19.32 -22.02 -36.99
CA GLY A 177 18.43 -22.24 -38.14
C GLY A 177 17.89 -20.95 -38.78
N THR A 178 18.51 -20.55 -39.88
CA THR A 178 18.27 -19.42 -40.77
C THR A 178 16.92 -19.50 -41.54
N GLY A 179 16.27 -18.34 -41.74
CA GLY A 179 15.58 -17.98 -42.99
C GLY A 179 14.10 -18.33 -43.18
N GLY A 180 13.36 -17.41 -43.81
CA GLY A 180 12.18 -17.76 -44.63
C GLY A 180 10.85 -17.07 -44.30
N ASP A 181 10.74 -15.81 -44.72
CA ASP A 181 9.66 -15.21 -45.52
C ASP A 181 8.23 -15.81 -45.59
N GLN A 182 7.25 -14.89 -45.51
CA GLN A 182 5.92 -14.85 -46.14
C GLN A 182 4.88 -15.98 -45.92
N GLY A 183 3.68 -15.56 -45.48
CA GLY A 183 2.46 -16.32 -45.75
C GLY A 183 1.22 -15.85 -44.98
N ALA A 184 0.57 -14.79 -45.47
CA ALA A 184 -0.82 -14.51 -45.13
C ALA A 184 -1.71 -15.69 -45.56
N ARG A 185 -2.52 -16.25 -44.64
CA ARG A 185 -3.76 -16.99 -44.97
C ARG A 185 -4.78 -16.86 -43.85
N ASP A 186 -5.90 -16.24 -44.19
CA ASP A 186 -7.19 -16.42 -43.54
C ASP A 186 -7.59 -17.90 -43.52
N SER A 187 -8.23 -18.37 -42.43
CA SER A 187 -9.53 -19.07 -42.43
C SER A 187 -9.80 -19.86 -41.13
N THR A 188 -10.95 -19.54 -40.52
CA THR A 188 -11.92 -20.41 -39.80
C THR A 188 -11.49 -21.74 -39.15
N GLY A 189 -11.82 -21.90 -37.85
CA GLY A 189 -12.15 -23.20 -37.25
C GLY A 189 -11.91 -23.30 -35.74
N LEU A 190 -12.95 -23.16 -34.91
CA LEU A 190 -12.90 -23.50 -33.48
C LEU A 190 -12.94 -25.03 -33.34
N SER A 191 -11.90 -25.63 -32.76
CA SER A 191 -11.78 -27.07 -32.56
C SER A 191 -11.85 -27.43 -31.08
N ALA A 192 -12.20 -28.69 -30.78
CA ALA A 192 -12.50 -29.22 -29.45
C ALA A 192 -11.38 -29.12 -28.39
N GLY A 193 -10.22 -28.53 -28.71
CA GLY A 193 -9.18 -28.18 -27.75
C GLY A 193 -9.56 -27.02 -26.82
N ASP A 194 -10.48 -26.15 -27.24
CA ASP A 194 -10.81 -24.91 -26.50
C ASP A 194 -11.58 -25.17 -25.20
N ALA A 195 -12.33 -26.28 -25.09
CA ALA A 195 -13.07 -26.61 -23.86
C ALA A 195 -12.17 -27.13 -22.73
N VAL A 196 -11.06 -27.79 -23.08
CA VAL A 196 -10.09 -28.29 -22.09
C VAL A 196 -9.18 -27.16 -21.61
N ALA A 197 -8.83 -26.22 -22.51
CA ALA A 197 -8.08 -25.02 -22.15
C ALA A 197 -8.83 -24.15 -21.11
N VAL A 198 -10.14 -23.97 -21.27
CA VAL A 198 -10.96 -23.18 -20.35
C VAL A 198 -11.03 -23.80 -18.94
N LEU A 199 -11.09 -25.13 -18.81
CA LEU A 199 -11.13 -25.81 -17.50
C LEU A 199 -9.77 -25.77 -16.78
N ILE A 200 -8.66 -25.84 -17.51
CA ILE A 200 -7.30 -25.67 -16.94
C ILE A 200 -7.09 -24.23 -16.47
N VAL A 201 -7.59 -23.25 -17.23
CA VAL A 201 -7.57 -21.82 -16.85
C VAL A 201 -8.40 -21.59 -15.58
N LEU A 202 -9.59 -22.19 -15.45
CA LEU A 202 -10.41 -22.07 -14.22
C LEU A 202 -9.77 -22.74 -13.00
N ALA A 203 -9.09 -23.89 -13.16
CA ALA A 203 -8.37 -24.55 -12.07
C ALA A 203 -7.10 -23.77 -11.65
N ALA A 204 -6.42 -23.13 -12.61
CA ALA A 204 -5.27 -22.26 -12.34
C ALA A 204 -5.66 -20.96 -11.62
N ILE A 205 -6.84 -20.40 -11.90
CA ILE A 205 -7.40 -19.24 -11.18
C ILE A 205 -7.67 -19.58 -9.69
N ALA A 206 -8.16 -20.78 -9.40
CA ALA A 206 -8.38 -21.22 -8.01
C ALA A 206 -7.06 -21.54 -7.27
N GLY A 207 -6.05 -22.10 -7.96
CA GLY A 207 -4.76 -22.48 -7.37
C GLY A 207 -3.80 -21.30 -7.14
N SER A 208 -3.76 -20.33 -8.07
CA SER A 208 -2.86 -19.17 -8.02
C SER A 208 -3.24 -18.17 -6.92
N GLY A 209 -4.53 -17.95 -6.68
CA GLY A 209 -5.01 -17.13 -5.56
C GLY A 209 -4.58 -17.69 -4.20
N LEU A 210 -4.68 -19.02 -4.01
CA LEU A 210 -4.30 -19.67 -2.75
C LEU A 210 -2.76 -19.71 -2.55
N TYR A 211 -2.00 -19.88 -3.64
CA TYR A 211 -0.53 -19.88 -3.60
C TYR A 211 0.06 -18.47 -3.38
N MET A 212 -0.51 -17.43 -4.00
CA MET A 212 -0.12 -16.04 -3.73
C MET A 212 -0.48 -15.60 -2.32
N VAL A 213 -1.63 -15.99 -1.76
CA VAL A 213 -1.97 -15.72 -0.35
C VAL A 213 -0.96 -16.36 0.62
N ARG A 214 -0.37 -17.52 0.27
CA ARG A 214 0.71 -18.14 1.06
C ARG A 214 2.05 -17.42 0.94
N ARG A 215 2.36 -16.83 -0.22
CA ARG A 215 3.63 -16.14 -0.49
C ARG A 215 3.64 -14.69 0.00
N THR A 216 2.53 -13.96 -0.11
CA THR A 216 2.36 -12.63 0.48
C THR A 216 2.42 -12.69 2.00
N ARG A 217 1.85 -13.75 2.62
CA ARG A 217 2.04 -14.03 4.05
C ARG A 217 3.51 -14.17 4.46
N LYS A 218 4.40 -14.61 3.56
CA LYS A 218 5.83 -14.75 3.87
C LYS A 218 6.57 -13.41 3.79
N GLN A 219 6.23 -12.55 2.83
CA GLN A 219 6.82 -11.22 2.70
C GLN A 219 6.26 -10.19 3.69
N HIS A 220 4.97 -10.29 4.05
CA HIS A 220 4.41 -9.52 5.18
C HIS A 220 5.10 -9.90 6.49
N ARG A 221 5.39 -11.18 6.72
CA ARG A 221 6.19 -11.60 7.89
C ARG A 221 7.59 -10.97 7.89
N GLU A 222 8.29 -10.90 6.76
CA GLU A 222 9.62 -10.29 6.74
C GLU A 222 9.61 -8.80 7.06
N ARG A 223 8.60 -8.04 6.60
CA ARG A 223 8.42 -6.63 6.96
C ARG A 223 7.93 -6.44 8.39
N GLU A 224 6.96 -7.24 8.82
CA GLU A 224 6.50 -7.29 10.20
C GLU A 224 7.65 -7.64 11.15
N LEU A 225 8.55 -8.55 10.77
CA LEU A 225 9.74 -8.91 11.55
C LEU A 225 10.74 -7.74 11.65
N ALA A 226 10.96 -7.00 10.56
CA ALA A 226 11.83 -5.82 10.59
C ALA A 226 11.24 -4.68 11.44
N GLU A 227 9.93 -4.42 11.31
CA GLU A 227 9.22 -3.44 12.17
C GLU A 227 9.17 -3.91 13.62
N LEU A 228 8.96 -5.21 13.85
CA LEU A 228 9.05 -5.85 15.16
C LEU A 228 10.40 -5.63 15.80
N GLU A 229 11.48 -5.87 15.07
CA GLU A 229 12.84 -5.78 15.60
C GLU A 229 13.22 -4.33 15.91
N GLN A 230 12.74 -3.37 15.11
CA GLN A 230 12.90 -1.94 15.41
C GLN A 230 12.12 -1.52 16.67
N VAL A 231 10.85 -1.89 16.77
CA VAL A 231 10.02 -1.52 17.94
C VAL A 231 10.52 -2.24 19.19
N ARG A 232 10.89 -3.52 19.07
CA ARG A 232 11.48 -4.32 20.16
C ARG A 232 12.80 -3.72 20.63
N GLY A 233 13.67 -3.30 19.73
CA GLY A 233 14.93 -2.64 20.07
C GLY A 233 14.70 -1.34 20.86
N ALA A 234 13.76 -0.51 20.42
CA ALA A 234 13.40 0.72 21.15
C ALA A 234 12.82 0.42 22.56
N VAL A 235 12.01 -0.62 22.69
CA VAL A 235 11.44 -1.04 23.99
C VAL A 235 12.50 -1.59 24.93
N GLU A 236 13.43 -2.41 24.42
CA GLU A 236 14.54 -2.94 25.21
C GLU A 236 15.47 -1.84 25.69
N GLU A 237 15.73 -0.84 24.84
CA GLU A 237 16.45 0.39 25.22
C GLU A 237 15.71 1.13 26.34
N ASP A 238 14.39 1.29 26.22
CA ASP A 238 13.55 1.96 27.22
C ASP A 238 13.50 1.23 28.57
N ILE A 239 13.43 -0.11 28.54
CA ILE A 239 13.52 -0.96 29.75
C ILE A 239 14.90 -0.82 30.39
N THR A 240 15.96 -0.82 29.58
CA THR A 240 17.33 -0.65 30.07
C THR A 240 17.50 0.73 30.71
N ALA A 241 17.05 1.79 30.03
CA ALA A 241 17.09 3.16 30.54
C ALA A 241 16.28 3.31 31.84
N TYR A 242 15.12 2.65 31.94
CA TYR A 242 14.33 2.63 33.17
C TYR A 242 15.07 1.92 34.31
N GLY A 243 15.64 0.74 34.05
CA GLY A 243 16.45 0.00 35.03
C GLY A 243 17.65 0.81 35.52
N GLU A 244 18.33 1.53 34.63
CA GLU A 244 19.38 2.48 35.01
C GLU A 244 18.85 3.61 35.89
N LYS A 245 17.71 4.21 35.56
CA LYS A 245 17.08 5.24 36.38
C LYS A 245 16.78 4.71 37.79
N LEU A 246 16.18 3.52 37.87
CA LEU A 246 15.88 2.84 39.14
C LEU A 246 17.15 2.62 39.98
N SER A 247 18.24 2.18 39.34
CA SER A 247 19.54 2.03 40.01
C SER A 247 20.12 3.35 40.52
N ARG A 248 19.86 4.46 39.83
CA ARG A 248 20.33 5.81 40.19
C ARG A 248 19.51 6.45 41.31
N THR A 249 18.25 6.06 41.50
CA THR A 249 17.37 6.61 42.55
C THR A 249 17.94 6.43 43.96
N ARG A 250 18.83 5.43 44.20
CA ARG A 250 19.52 5.17 45.48
C ARG A 250 18.58 5.34 46.69
N PHE A 251 17.49 4.59 46.68
CA PHE A 251 16.55 4.51 47.79
C PHE A 251 16.74 3.17 48.52
N ASP A 252 16.89 3.22 49.84
CA ASP A 252 17.00 2.03 50.69
C ASP A 252 15.74 1.90 51.58
N PRO A 253 14.89 0.88 51.34
CA PRO A 253 13.69 0.64 52.14
C PRO A 253 13.97 0.37 53.63
N ALA A 254 15.19 -0.03 54.01
CA ALA A 254 15.55 -0.35 55.38
C ALA A 254 16.09 0.85 56.18
N GLU A 255 16.28 2.01 55.54
CA GLU A 255 16.73 3.21 56.24
C GLU A 255 15.65 3.76 57.17
N PRO A 256 16.01 4.32 58.35
CA PRO A 256 15.05 4.90 59.29
C PRO A 256 14.20 6.04 58.72
N ALA A 257 14.69 6.71 57.67
CA ALA A 257 13.99 7.80 57.01
C ALA A 257 12.94 7.33 55.98
N SER A 258 12.89 6.02 55.68
CA SER A 258 11.97 5.45 54.69
C SER A 258 10.60 5.22 55.30
N THR A 259 9.63 6.06 54.90
CA THR A 259 8.22 5.90 55.32
C THR A 259 7.55 4.73 54.59
N PRO A 260 6.50 4.12 55.17
CA PRO A 260 5.75 3.05 54.52
C PRO A 260 5.26 3.41 53.12
N GLU A 261 4.85 4.66 52.92
CA GLU A 261 4.38 5.16 51.62
C GLU A 261 5.53 5.25 50.59
N MET A 262 6.74 5.64 51.00
CA MET A 262 7.93 5.65 50.12
C MET A 262 8.33 4.22 49.73
N VAL A 263 8.24 3.28 50.67
CA VAL A 263 8.49 1.86 50.40
C VAL A 263 7.47 1.31 49.40
N ASP A 264 6.19 1.71 49.51
CA ASP A 264 5.14 1.32 48.57
C ASP A 264 5.33 1.95 47.18
N ASP A 265 5.68 3.25 47.11
CA ASP A 265 5.97 3.95 45.85
C ASP A 265 7.18 3.33 45.13
N TYR A 266 8.24 2.99 45.87
CA TYR A 266 9.40 2.29 45.31
C TYR A 266 9.08 0.84 44.91
N GLY A 267 8.23 0.14 45.67
CA GLY A 267 7.71 -1.18 45.35
C GLY A 267 6.95 -1.17 44.02
N ARG A 268 6.03 -0.22 43.83
CA ARG A 268 5.30 -0.02 42.56
C ARG A 268 6.24 0.24 41.38
N ALA A 269 7.32 1.01 41.59
CA ALA A 269 8.33 1.24 40.56
C ALA A 269 9.12 -0.02 40.17
N LEU A 270 9.40 -0.92 41.14
CA LEU A 270 10.03 -2.22 40.90
C LEU A 270 9.07 -3.20 40.21
N ASP A 271 7.82 -3.27 40.66
CA ASP A 271 6.81 -4.15 40.07
C ASP A 271 6.55 -3.77 38.61
N ALA A 272 6.48 -2.47 38.31
CA ALA A 272 6.38 -1.97 36.94
C ALA A 272 7.56 -2.38 36.05
N TYR A 273 8.78 -2.43 36.59
CA TYR A 273 9.96 -2.92 35.86
C TYR A 273 9.89 -4.42 35.57
N GLU A 274 9.55 -5.22 36.57
CA GLU A 274 9.38 -6.66 36.42
C GLU A 274 8.26 -6.97 35.43
N GLU A 275 7.16 -6.22 35.49
CA GLU A 275 6.04 -6.37 34.58
C GLU A 275 6.37 -5.93 33.16
N ALA A 276 7.12 -4.83 32.98
CA ALA A 276 7.63 -4.42 31.67
C ALA A 276 8.55 -5.49 31.05
N LYS A 277 9.46 -6.09 31.84
CA LYS A 277 10.30 -7.20 31.38
C LYS A 277 9.48 -8.42 30.99
N ALA A 278 8.52 -8.82 31.82
CA ALA A 278 7.66 -9.97 31.57
C ALA A 278 6.81 -9.78 30.31
N ARG A 279 6.21 -8.60 30.14
CA ARG A 279 5.42 -8.25 28.94
C ARG A 279 6.28 -8.15 27.69
N SER A 280 7.50 -7.60 27.79
CA SER A 280 8.45 -7.54 26.68
C SER A 280 8.89 -8.94 26.23
N ALA A 281 9.15 -9.86 27.17
CA ALA A 281 9.44 -11.26 26.87
C ALA A 281 8.25 -11.99 26.22
N ALA A 282 7.02 -11.57 26.51
CA ALA A 282 5.79 -12.12 25.95
C ALA A 282 5.32 -11.41 24.66
N ALA A 283 5.99 -10.34 24.21
CA ALA A 283 5.59 -9.56 23.05
C ALA A 283 6.13 -10.19 21.75
N TRP A 284 5.23 -10.66 20.88
CA TRP A 284 5.60 -11.32 19.62
C TRP A 284 5.09 -10.54 18.39
N ARG A 285 4.31 -9.47 18.60
CA ARG A 285 3.74 -8.61 17.55
C ARG A 285 3.99 -7.14 17.88
N PRO A 286 4.06 -6.23 16.89
CA PRO A 286 4.27 -4.81 17.16
C PRO A 286 3.21 -4.20 18.07
N GLY A 287 1.97 -4.72 18.00
CA GLY A 287 0.87 -4.30 18.87
C GLY A 287 1.01 -4.73 20.33
N ASP A 288 1.83 -5.73 20.65
CA ASP A 288 2.02 -6.26 22.01
C ASP A 288 2.97 -5.39 22.86
N VAL A 289 3.53 -4.34 22.25
CA VAL A 289 4.49 -3.41 22.88
C VAL A 289 3.79 -2.38 23.76
N ARG A 290 2.56 -2.00 23.42
CA ARG A 290 1.82 -0.97 24.16
C ARG A 290 1.69 -1.28 25.67
N PRO A 291 1.33 -2.50 26.09
CA PRO A 291 1.33 -2.88 27.51
C PRO A 291 2.70 -2.77 28.21
N VAL A 292 3.81 -2.86 27.47
CA VAL A 292 5.16 -2.67 28.01
C VAL A 292 5.39 -1.19 28.27
N THR A 293 5.08 -0.33 27.30
CA THR A 293 5.20 1.13 27.46
C THR A 293 4.30 1.64 28.59
N GLU A 294 3.08 1.14 28.71
CA GLU A 294 2.16 1.50 29.80
C GLU A 294 2.72 1.13 31.19
N ALA A 295 3.34 -0.05 31.34
CA ALA A 295 4.04 -0.41 32.58
C ALA A 295 5.23 0.52 32.87
N LEU A 296 6.03 0.86 31.86
CA LEU A 296 7.17 1.77 32.03
C LEU A 296 6.72 3.18 32.43
N GLU A 297 5.62 3.68 31.87
CA GLU A 297 5.01 4.96 32.26
C GLU A 297 4.54 4.94 33.72
N GLU A 298 3.87 3.86 34.16
CA GLU A 298 3.44 3.68 35.55
C GLU A 298 4.64 3.69 36.52
N GLY A 299 5.72 2.98 36.17
CA GLY A 299 6.95 2.98 36.95
C GLY A 299 7.61 4.35 37.01
N ARG A 300 7.65 5.09 35.89
CA ARG A 300 8.20 6.45 35.83
C ARG A 300 7.41 7.38 36.73
N PHE A 301 6.08 7.25 36.73
CA PHE A 301 5.19 8.00 37.60
C PHE A 301 5.45 7.68 39.08
N ALA A 302 5.54 6.40 39.45
CA ALA A 302 5.84 5.98 40.82
C ALA A 302 7.18 6.54 41.33
N LEU A 303 8.22 6.56 40.48
CA LEU A 303 9.50 7.19 40.83
C LEU A 303 9.38 8.71 41.04
N THR A 304 8.59 9.41 40.22
CA THR A 304 8.38 10.86 40.42
C THR A 304 7.62 11.17 41.70
N VAL A 305 6.66 10.32 42.09
CA VAL A 305 5.95 10.45 43.37
C VAL A 305 6.89 10.19 44.54
N LEU A 306 7.73 9.16 44.44
CA LEU A 306 8.77 8.87 45.43
C LEU A 306 9.74 10.05 45.60
N ASP A 307 10.26 10.60 44.50
CA ASP A 307 11.17 11.75 44.54
C ASP A 307 10.50 12.97 45.18
N ALA A 308 9.25 13.27 44.81
CA ALA A 308 8.48 14.36 45.43
C ALA A 308 8.28 14.19 46.94
N ARG A 309 8.08 12.95 47.41
CA ARG A 309 7.94 12.61 48.84
C ARG A 309 9.28 12.63 49.60
N ARG A 310 10.40 12.44 48.91
CA ARG A 310 11.74 12.60 49.48
C ARG A 310 12.13 14.06 49.65
N GLU A 311 11.64 14.92 48.77
CA GLU A 311 11.93 16.36 48.77
C GLU A 311 10.98 17.18 49.65
N GLY A 312 9.80 16.63 50.01
CA GLY A 312 8.70 17.34 50.69
C GLY A 312 8.26 16.74 52.02
#